data_AF-A0A842JAR6-F1
#
_entry.id   AF-A0A842JAR6-F1
#
_cell.length_a   1.000
_cell.length_b   1.000
_cell.length_c   1.000
_cell.angle_alpha   90.00
_cell.angle_beta   90.00
_cell.angle_gamma   90.00
#
_symmetry.space_group_name_H-M   'P 1'
#
loop_
_entity.id
_entity.type
_entity.pdbx_description
1 polymer ?
#
loop_
_entity_poly.entity_id
_entity_poly.type
_entity_poly.pdbx_seq_one_letter_code
_entity_poly.pdbx_strand_id
1 'polypeptide(L)'
;MPSFANPFAGNVDRKMTNAELMQALRLDIAGELEAIYLYESHYLATDDPAAKAVLGDIRDEEKAHMGELITLMRHLDPKETEFFLDGEGEVKEMLEDLGIATDGEIAPAPAEPAAAPTVGDLA
;
A
#
# COMPACT_ATOMS: atom_id res chain seq x y z
N MET A 1 -8.15 -10.58 -8.01
CA MET A 1 -9.37 -11.37 -7.70
C MET A 1 -8.98 -12.77 -7.26
N PRO A 2 -9.07 -13.06 -5.97
CA PRO A 2 -8.77 -14.38 -5.40
C PRO A 2 -9.65 -15.48 -6.02
N SER A 3 -9.03 -16.61 -6.36
CA SER A 3 -9.72 -17.81 -6.86
C SER A 3 -10.15 -18.70 -5.69
N PHE A 4 -11.00 -18.17 -4.80
CA PHE A 4 -11.38 -18.86 -3.56
C PHE A 4 -12.02 -20.23 -3.77
N ALA A 5 -12.59 -20.51 -4.94
CA ALA A 5 -13.14 -21.82 -5.28
C ALA A 5 -12.06 -22.90 -5.57
N ASN A 6 -10.79 -22.52 -5.72
CA ASN A 6 -9.68 -23.43 -5.95
C ASN A 6 -8.77 -23.50 -4.70
N PRO A 7 -8.82 -24.59 -3.90
CA PRO A 7 -8.01 -24.70 -2.68
C PRO A 7 -6.51 -24.87 -2.95
N PHE A 8 -6.11 -25.05 -4.21
CA PHE A 8 -4.71 -25.12 -4.64
C PHE A 8 -4.23 -23.84 -5.31
N ALA A 9 -5.05 -22.78 -5.35
CA ALA A 9 -4.61 -21.48 -5.83
C ALA A 9 -3.44 -20.99 -4.96
N GLY A 10 -2.27 -20.76 -5.58
CA GLY A 10 -1.03 -20.38 -4.89
C GLY A 10 -0.04 -21.53 -4.69
N ASN A 11 -0.46 -22.79 -4.83
CA ASN A 11 0.46 -23.92 -4.81
C ASN A 11 1.14 -24.11 -6.16
N VAL A 12 2.43 -24.43 -6.12
CA VAL A 12 3.25 -24.78 -7.29
C VAL A 12 3.92 -26.13 -7.07
N ASP A 13 4.09 -26.92 -8.14
CA ASP A 13 4.60 -28.30 -8.06
C ASP A 13 6.10 -28.40 -7.73
N ARG A 14 6.78 -27.27 -7.53
CA ARG A 14 8.18 -27.15 -7.13
C ARG A 14 8.41 -25.89 -6.31
N LYS A 15 9.59 -25.76 -5.70
CA LYS A 15 9.98 -24.48 -5.07
C LYS A 15 10.18 -23.40 -6.12
N MET A 16 9.74 -22.19 -5.78
CA MET A 16 9.98 -20.98 -6.58
C MET A 16 11.45 -20.58 -6.48
N THR A 17 11.99 -20.08 -7.57
CA THR A 17 13.24 -19.28 -7.53
C THR A 17 12.95 -17.92 -6.89
N ASN A 18 13.99 -17.18 -6.47
CA ASN A 18 13.80 -15.83 -5.92
C ASN A 18 13.06 -14.92 -6.91
N ALA A 19 13.39 -14.96 -8.20
CA ALA A 19 12.70 -14.16 -9.21
C ALA A 19 11.19 -14.49 -9.33
N GLU A 20 10.83 -15.77 -9.19
CA GLU A 20 9.42 -16.19 -9.19
C GLU A 20 8.71 -15.82 -7.89
N LEU A 21 9.39 -15.97 -6.75
CA LEU A 21 8.87 -15.54 -5.45
C LEU A 21 8.65 -14.02 -5.43
N MET A 22 9.49 -13.24 -6.10
CA MET A 22 9.30 -11.80 -6.27
C MET A 22 8.03 -11.46 -7.06
N GLN A 23 7.64 -12.28 -8.05
CA GLN A 23 6.36 -12.10 -8.72
C GLN A 23 5.18 -12.41 -7.78
N ALA A 24 5.32 -13.42 -6.92
CA ALA A 24 4.31 -13.75 -5.92
C ALA A 24 4.18 -12.62 -4.87
N LEU A 25 5.29 -12.08 -4.36
CA LEU A 25 5.27 -10.97 -3.40
C LEU A 25 4.60 -9.71 -3.96
N ARG A 26 4.75 -9.41 -5.26
CA ARG A 26 4.00 -8.29 -5.89
C ARG A 26 2.50 -8.53 -5.88
N LEU A 27 2.07 -9.78 -6.04
CA LEU A 27 0.65 -10.14 -5.91
C LEU A 27 0.18 -10.04 -4.46
N ASP A 28 1.01 -10.46 -3.50
CA ASP A 28 0.70 -10.35 -2.07
C ASP A 28 0.56 -8.88 -1.65
N ILE A 29 1.48 -8.00 -2.04
CA ILE A 29 1.40 -6.54 -1.82
C ILE A 29 0.13 -5.95 -2.45
N ALA A 30 -0.22 -6.37 -3.67
CA ALA A 30 -1.45 -5.94 -4.32
C ALA A 30 -2.69 -6.42 -3.56
N GLY A 31 -2.64 -7.61 -2.96
CA GLY A 31 -3.67 -8.15 -2.07
C GLY A 31 -3.87 -7.29 -0.82
N GLU A 32 -2.78 -6.87 -0.16
CA GLU A 32 -2.88 -5.99 1.00
C GLU A 32 -3.45 -4.62 0.63
N LEU A 33 -3.06 -4.05 -0.51
CA LEU A 33 -3.63 -2.79 -1.01
C LEU A 33 -5.14 -2.91 -1.32
N GLU A 34 -5.56 -4.04 -1.91
CA GLU A 34 -6.98 -4.34 -2.14
C GLU A 34 -7.74 -4.44 -0.81
N ALA A 35 -7.17 -5.12 0.19
CA ALA A 35 -7.76 -5.25 1.52
C ALA A 35 -7.90 -3.89 2.23
N ILE A 36 -6.85 -3.06 2.24
CA ILE A 36 -6.88 -1.69 2.78
C ILE A 36 -8.02 -0.89 2.13
N TYR A 37 -8.09 -0.90 0.80
CA TYR A 37 -9.14 -0.19 0.06
C TYR A 37 -10.55 -0.68 0.44
N LEU A 38 -10.76 -2.00 0.49
CA LEU A 38 -12.06 -2.58 0.80
C LEU A 38 -12.50 -2.27 2.23
N TYR A 39 -11.64 -2.49 3.23
CA TYR A 39 -11.97 -2.23 4.62
C TYR A 39 -12.19 -0.75 4.89
N GLU A 40 -11.40 0.15 4.30
CA GLU A 40 -11.63 1.60 4.38
C GLU A 40 -13.00 1.97 3.79
N SER A 41 -13.34 1.44 2.60
CA SER A 41 -14.62 1.75 1.95
C SER A 41 -15.81 1.32 2.82
N HIS A 42 -15.74 0.15 3.46
CA HIS A 42 -16.77 -0.34 4.35
C HIS A 42 -16.82 0.42 5.67
N TYR A 43 -15.65 0.78 6.22
CA TYR A 43 -15.52 1.62 7.42
C TYR A 43 -16.21 2.99 7.22
N LEU A 44 -16.00 3.61 6.06
CA LEU A 44 -16.63 4.90 5.70
C LEU A 44 -18.13 4.77 5.39
N ALA A 45 -18.58 3.61 4.89
CA ALA A 45 -19.97 3.38 4.48
C ALA A 45 -20.91 2.91 5.59
N THR A 46 -20.38 2.57 6.77
CA THR A 46 -21.17 2.11 7.92
C THR A 46 -21.24 3.17 9.02
N ASP A 47 -22.26 3.11 9.87
CA ASP A 47 -22.35 3.85 11.13
C ASP A 47 -22.37 2.94 12.36
N ASP A 48 -22.32 1.62 12.17
CA ASP A 48 -22.26 0.68 13.29
C ASP A 48 -20.90 0.82 14.02
N PRO A 49 -20.91 1.11 15.33
CA PRO A 49 -19.68 1.40 16.07
C PRO A 49 -18.78 0.17 16.22
N ALA A 50 -19.33 -1.05 16.26
CA ALA A 50 -18.54 -2.26 16.34
C ALA A 50 -17.86 -2.55 14.99
N ALA A 51 -18.58 -2.37 13.88
CA ALA A 51 -18.02 -2.50 12.54
C ALA A 51 -16.87 -1.50 12.31
N LYS A 52 -17.03 -0.22 12.71
CA LYS A 52 -15.96 0.78 12.60
C LYS A 52 -14.71 0.38 13.37
N ALA A 53 -14.88 -0.08 14.61
CA ALA A 53 -13.75 -0.50 15.44
C ALA A 53 -12.98 -1.66 14.80
N VAL A 54 -13.67 -2.71 14.36
CA VAL A 54 -13.04 -3.91 13.80
C VAL A 54 -12.44 -3.64 12.42
N LEU A 55 -13.19 -3.00 11.51
CA LEU A 55 -12.70 -2.74 10.14
C LEU A 55 -11.53 -1.75 10.14
N GLY A 56 -11.55 -0.75 11.02
CA GLY A 56 -10.45 0.20 11.15
C GLY A 56 -9.16 -0.45 11.66
N ASP A 57 -9.28 -1.35 12.64
CA ASP A 57 -8.16 -2.11 13.19
C ASP A 57 -7.53 -3.02 12.13
N ILE A 58 -8.35 -3.87 11.47
CA ILE A 58 -7.88 -4.77 10.39
C ILE A 58 -7.22 -3.96 9.26
N ARG A 59 -7.86 -2.87 8.81
CA ARG A 59 -7.29 -2.00 7.76
C ARG A 59 -5.89 -1.50 8.12
N ASP A 60 -5.67 -1.11 9.37
CA ASP A 60 -4.38 -0.59 9.81
C ASP A 60 -3.33 -1.70 9.99
N GLU A 61 -3.75 -2.92 10.34
CA GLU A 61 -2.88 -4.11 10.31
C GLU A 61 -2.41 -4.43 8.88
N GLU A 62 -3.29 -4.35 7.86
CA GLU A 62 -2.87 -4.63 6.47
C GLU A 62 -1.84 -3.62 5.94
N LYS A 63 -1.83 -2.38 6.45
CA LYS A 63 -0.75 -1.41 6.15
C LYS A 63 0.59 -1.88 6.71
N ALA A 64 0.60 -2.51 7.88
CA ALA A 64 1.80 -3.10 8.47
C ALA A 64 2.27 -4.31 7.64
N HIS A 65 1.35 -5.21 7.25
CA HIS A 65 1.67 -6.34 6.39
C HIS A 65 2.28 -5.92 5.04
N MET A 66 1.74 -4.86 4.42
CA MET A 66 2.35 -4.26 3.24
C MET A 66 3.81 -3.83 3.49
N GLY A 67 4.10 -3.21 4.64
CA GLY A 67 5.45 -2.82 5.03
C GLY A 67 6.39 -4.03 5.23
N GLU A 68 5.89 -5.12 5.81
CA GLU A 68 6.63 -6.38 5.97
C GLU A 68 7.00 -6.98 4.61
N LEU A 69 6.04 -7.05 3.69
CA LEU A 69 6.23 -7.59 2.34
C LEU A 69 7.20 -6.76 1.50
N ILE A 70 7.09 -5.43 1.54
CA ILE A 70 8.05 -4.52 0.87
C ILE A 70 9.45 -4.70 1.46
N THR A 71 9.57 -4.89 2.77
CA THR A 71 10.87 -5.13 3.42
C THR A 71 11.48 -6.45 2.97
N LEU A 72 10.69 -7.51 2.87
CA LEU A 72 11.14 -8.81 2.34
C LEU A 72 11.53 -8.72 0.86
N MET A 73 10.75 -7.99 0.05
CA MET A 73 11.04 -7.71 -1.36
C MET A 73 12.43 -7.08 -1.51
N ARG A 74 12.74 -6.07 -0.67
CA ARG A 74 14.04 -5.40 -0.68
C ARG A 74 15.21 -6.32 -0.32
N HIS A 75 14.97 -7.30 0.55
CA HIS A 75 15.98 -8.31 0.89
C HIS A 75 16.25 -9.28 -0.28
N LEU A 76 15.20 -9.69 -1.00
CA LEU A 76 15.29 -10.71 -2.05
C LEU A 76 15.78 -10.18 -3.40
N ASP A 77 15.53 -8.90 -3.72
CA ASP A 77 15.98 -8.23 -4.95
C ASP A 77 16.66 -6.87 -4.66
N PRO A 78 17.99 -6.88 -4.44
CA PRO A 78 18.75 -5.65 -4.25
C PRO A 78 18.70 -4.71 -5.45
N LYS A 79 18.50 -5.22 -6.68
CA LYS A 79 18.47 -4.37 -7.87
C LYS A 79 17.14 -3.62 -7.99
N GLU A 80 16.02 -4.29 -7.70
CA GLU A 80 14.72 -3.61 -7.58
C GLU A 80 14.72 -2.60 -6.42
N THR A 81 15.47 -2.88 -5.35
CA THR A 81 15.65 -1.93 -4.24
C THR A 81 16.32 -0.63 -4.70
N GLU A 82 17.30 -0.69 -5.61
CA GLU A 82 17.91 0.53 -6.17
C GLU A 82 16.84 1.38 -6.87
N PHE A 83 16.02 0.79 -7.75
CA PHE A 83 14.94 1.51 -8.42
C PHE A 83 13.89 2.06 -7.45
N PHE A 84 13.56 1.32 -6.39
CA PHE A 84 12.63 1.79 -5.36
C PHE A 84 13.14 3.05 -4.65
N LEU A 85 14.43 3.06 -4.26
CA LEU A 85 15.06 4.19 -3.59
C LEU A 85 15.28 5.38 -4.53
N ASP A 86 15.60 5.12 -5.80
CA ASP A 86 15.71 6.16 -6.82
C ASP A 86 14.34 6.87 -6.99
N GLY A 87 13.24 6.11 -7.07
CA GLY A 87 11.89 6.69 -7.13
C GLY A 87 11.51 7.49 -5.88
N GLU A 88 11.94 7.07 -4.68
CA GLU A 88 11.80 7.88 -3.47
C GLU A 88 12.57 9.21 -3.59
N GLY A 89 13.78 9.18 -4.15
CA GLY A 89 14.59 10.36 -4.44
C GLY A 89 13.91 11.32 -5.42
N GLU A 90 13.37 10.80 -6.54
CA GLU A 90 12.64 11.60 -7.52
C GLU A 90 11.47 12.36 -6.88
N VAL A 91 10.72 11.73 -5.98
CA VAL A 91 9.61 12.39 -5.27
C VAL A 91 10.13 13.47 -4.31
N LYS A 92 11.24 13.22 -3.60
CA LYS A 92 11.85 14.24 -2.72
C LYS A 92 12.28 15.48 -3.50
N GLU A 93 12.91 15.30 -4.66
CA GLU A 93 13.28 16.42 -5.55
C GLU A 93 12.03 17.22 -5.99
N MET A 94 10.94 16.54 -6.36
CA MET A 94 9.67 17.22 -6.71
C MET A 94 9.08 18.00 -5.53
N LEU A 95 9.19 17.49 -4.30
CA LEU A 95 8.72 18.19 -3.09
C LEU A 95 9.56 19.43 -2.78
N GLU A 96 10.89 19.33 -2.92
CA GLU A 96 11.81 20.45 -2.75
C GLU A 96 11.53 21.57 -3.76
N ASP A 97 11.29 21.23 -5.02
CA ASP A 97 10.91 22.18 -6.07
C ASP A 97 9.59 22.92 -5.76
N LEU A 98 8.69 22.28 -5.01
CA LEU A 98 7.44 22.89 -4.51
C LEU A 98 7.63 23.69 -3.21
N GLY A 99 8.84 23.75 -2.66
CA GLY A 99 9.14 24.42 -1.39
C GLY A 99 8.67 23.66 -0.16
N ILE A 100 8.40 22.36 -0.28
CA ILE A 100 8.01 21.48 0.83
C ILE A 100 9.30 20.92 1.45
N ALA A 101 9.52 21.19 2.74
CA ALA A 101 10.71 20.72 3.43
C ALA A 101 10.72 19.19 3.56
N THR A 102 11.84 18.57 3.22
CA THR A 102 12.11 17.15 3.43
C THR A 102 13.37 17.02 4.30
N ASP A 103 13.26 17.27 5.59
CA ASP A 103 14.37 17.26 6.56
C ASP A 103 14.82 15.84 6.94
N GLY A 104 14.98 14.98 5.94
CA GLY A 104 15.24 13.54 6.09
C GLY A 104 13.97 12.70 6.23
N GLU A 105 12.83 13.34 6.51
CA GLU A 105 11.49 12.76 6.46
C GLU A 105 10.61 13.59 5.52
N ILE A 106 9.65 12.95 4.85
CA ILE A 106 8.68 13.66 4.01
C ILE A 106 7.67 14.34 4.94
N ALA A 107 7.67 15.68 4.98
CA ALA A 107 6.72 16.42 5.79
C ALA A 107 5.27 16.01 5.45
N PRO A 108 4.38 15.85 6.45
CA PRO A 108 3.01 15.46 6.20
C PRO A 108 2.30 16.53 5.37
N ALA A 109 1.39 16.10 4.49
CA ALA A 109 0.51 17.02 3.79
C ALA A 109 -0.26 17.90 4.79
N PRO A 110 -0.59 19.16 4.43
CA PRO A 110 -1.43 20.02 5.27
C PRO A 110 -2.74 19.30 5.66
N ALA A 111 -3.12 19.41 6.93
CA ALA A 111 -4.31 18.72 7.46
C ALA A 111 -5.62 19.21 6.84
N GLU A 112 -5.66 20.45 6.34
CA GLU A 112 -6.80 20.98 5.61
C GLU A 112 -6.51 20.95 4.10
N PRO A 113 -7.41 20.37 3.28
CA PRO A 113 -7.29 20.48 1.83
C PRO A 113 -7.31 21.96 1.42
N ALA A 114 -6.63 22.28 0.31
CA ALA A 114 -6.72 23.60 -0.28
C ALA A 114 -8.20 23.96 -0.47
N ALA A 115 -8.57 25.24 -0.29
CA ALA A 115 -9.95 25.74 -0.36
C ALA A 115 -10.64 25.61 -1.75
N ALA A 116 -10.10 24.76 -2.63
CA ALA A 116 -10.63 24.43 -3.93
C ALA A 116 -11.82 23.45 -3.81
N PRO A 117 -12.80 23.53 -4.73
CA PRO A 117 -13.89 22.57 -4.77
C PRO A 117 -13.35 21.15 -4.98
N THR A 118 -13.85 20.21 -4.19
CA THR A 118 -13.56 18.79 -4.27
C THR A 118 -14.42 18.12 -5.34
N VAL A 119 -14.09 16.88 -5.72
CA VAL A 119 -14.90 16.10 -6.67
C VAL A 119 -16.35 15.95 -6.21
N GLY A 120 -16.61 15.94 -4.90
CA GLY A 120 -17.96 15.91 -4.33
C GLY A 120 -18.74 17.23 -4.50
N ASP A 121 -18.05 18.35 -4.69
CA ASP A 121 -18.65 19.68 -4.90
C ASP A 121 -19.02 19.95 -6.37
N LEU A 122 -18.61 19.05 -7.29
CA LEU A 122 -18.87 19.15 -8.73
C LEU A 122 -20.10 18.34 -9.19
N ALA A 123 -20.80 17.68 -8.26
CA ALA A 123 -21.96 16.82 -8.51
C ALA A 123 -23.30 17.53 -8.31
#